data_AF-G4ST68-F1
#
_entry.id   AF-G4ST68-F1
#
_cell.length_a   1.000
_cell.length_b   1.000
_cell.length_c   1.000
_cell.angle_alpha   90.00
_cell.angle_beta   90.00
_cell.angle_gamma   90.00
#
_symmetry.space_group_name_H-M   'P 1'
#
loop_
_entity.id
_entity.type
_entity.pdbx_description
1 polymer ?
#
loop_
_entity_poly.entity_id
_entity_poly.type
_entity_poly.pdbx_seq_one_letter_code
_entity_poly.pdbx_strand_id
1 'polypeptide(L)'
;MVPKIGIYGFDSAWTNNPKQPGSICALIGDDQNWVFHEPRLARFVEALAFIHAHPAHKQIIALDQPTIVNNATGIRPVERVAGSIVNRLGGGVQPANQGRANMFDAAAPVWRFIQSLQAIQNPFAARAEVHGRFLIEVFPALAIPSLVPNIWQRERAAKYNPGQAAKFQLADWQLVCAGLIDRALDCGLHMVIDYLRKEQIKPNPTKSDQDRLDSVICSLIGFYWLKSGLVENCVIGDEHHGFMVTPAQPTIQSILQRAAAEKWVSFNQPAGFNATGLTTTTSFTSDYSHSTQNKKSKPITEIHGKPLAKSSNTQSGLSYDAVYLMLIEAANARCILTYGDVLEPFDIKANSFSVMGQLVPILNQITRQNLQRKEPLLPSLVVAKTTGIAGDGFYQHLGSGPFTDKDKKRLLKLEQAKVFDFDWSSS
;
A
#
# COMPACT_ATOMS: atom_id res chain seq x y z
N MET A 1 36.95 -13.97 7.27
CA MET A 1 35.92 -14.94 6.82
C MET A 1 34.64 -14.14 6.60
N VAL A 2 33.91 -14.36 5.50
CA VAL A 2 32.64 -13.67 5.28
C VAL A 2 31.63 -14.15 6.34
N PRO A 3 30.92 -13.25 7.05
CA PRO A 3 29.91 -13.62 8.04
C PRO A 3 28.81 -14.50 7.44
N LYS A 4 28.19 -15.36 8.26
CA LYS A 4 27.13 -16.25 7.77
C LYS A 4 25.87 -15.47 7.40
N ILE A 5 25.47 -14.52 8.25
CA ILE A 5 24.19 -13.82 8.12
C ILE A 5 24.39 -12.32 8.29
N GLY A 6 23.74 -11.55 7.42
CA GLY A 6 23.57 -10.11 7.55
C GLY A 6 22.09 -9.75 7.48
N ILE A 7 21.60 -9.01 8.46
CA ILE A 7 20.25 -8.43 8.49
C ILE A 7 20.40 -6.91 8.38
N TYR A 8 19.82 -6.31 7.36
CA TYR A 8 19.94 -4.88 7.07
C TYR A 8 18.58 -4.24 7.26
N GLY A 9 18.47 -3.31 8.19
CA GLY A 9 17.27 -2.50 8.34
C GLY A 9 17.41 -1.22 7.54
N PHE A 10 16.50 -0.99 6.58
CA PHE A 10 16.49 0.23 5.77
C PHE A 10 15.14 0.93 5.91
N ASP A 11 15.11 2.00 6.70
CA ASP A 11 14.03 2.98 6.67
C ASP A 11 14.31 3.94 5.52
N SER A 12 13.61 3.77 4.40
CA SER A 12 13.89 4.58 3.22
C SER A 12 13.11 5.89 3.28
N ALA A 13 13.59 6.94 2.61
CA ALA A 13 12.85 8.20 2.51
C ALA A 13 11.61 8.13 1.58
N TRP A 14 11.36 6.96 0.97
CA TRP A 14 10.38 6.66 -0.07
C TRP A 14 10.53 7.42 -1.40
N THR A 15 11.13 8.61 -1.35
CA THR A 15 11.48 9.49 -2.48
C THR A 15 12.98 9.80 -2.44
N ASN A 16 13.52 10.38 -3.51
CA ASN A 16 14.96 10.68 -3.61
C ASN A 16 15.33 12.13 -3.23
N ASN A 17 14.65 12.71 -2.23
CA ASN A 17 14.94 14.08 -1.78
C ASN A 17 16.28 14.14 -1.03
N PRO A 18 17.33 14.80 -1.54
CA PRO A 18 18.64 14.82 -0.89
C PRO A 18 18.65 15.46 0.50
N LYS A 19 17.64 16.30 0.81
CA LYS A 19 17.51 16.98 2.10
C LYS A 19 16.80 16.14 3.16
N GLN A 20 16.20 15.01 2.77
CA GLN A 20 15.43 14.13 3.63
C GLN A 20 15.82 12.68 3.31
N PRO A 21 17.08 12.26 3.58
CA PRO A 21 17.48 10.87 3.42
C PRO A 21 16.77 9.98 4.45
N GLY A 22 16.70 8.67 4.17
CA GLY A 22 16.31 7.67 5.16
C GLY A 22 17.50 7.28 6.02
N SER A 23 17.48 6.07 6.60
CA SER A 23 18.59 5.51 7.37
C SER A 23 18.75 4.02 7.15
N ILE A 24 19.99 3.55 7.23
CA ILE A 24 20.33 2.12 7.17
C ILE A 24 21.22 1.70 8.35
N CYS A 25 21.00 0.50 8.87
CA CYS A 25 21.87 -0.18 9.83
C CYS A 25 21.99 -1.67 9.49
N ALA A 26 22.84 -2.41 10.21
CA ALA A 26 22.91 -3.87 10.05
C ALA A 26 23.28 -4.62 11.34
N LEU A 27 22.80 -5.86 11.42
CA LEU A 27 23.26 -6.91 12.32
C LEU A 27 23.95 -8.00 11.50
N ILE A 28 25.23 -8.26 11.75
CA ILE A 28 26.02 -9.18 10.95
C ILE A 28 26.75 -10.17 11.84
N GLY A 29 26.63 -11.47 11.55
CA GLY A 29 27.06 -12.49 12.50
C GLY A 29 26.91 -13.94 12.04
N ASP A 30 26.94 -14.84 13.01
CA ASP A 30 26.91 -16.29 12.84
C ASP A 30 25.85 -16.99 13.71
N ASP A 31 24.72 -16.31 13.90
CA ASP A 31 23.59 -16.65 14.78
C ASP A 31 23.81 -16.49 16.28
N GLN A 32 25.04 -16.67 16.76
CA GLN A 32 25.41 -16.62 18.17
C GLN A 32 26.05 -15.27 18.53
N ASN A 33 26.91 -14.76 17.65
CA ASN A 33 27.59 -13.49 17.84
C ASN A 33 27.15 -12.51 16.75
N TRP A 34 26.72 -11.33 17.18
CA TRP A 34 26.21 -10.28 16.29
C TRP A 34 27.03 -9.01 16.42
N VAL A 35 27.53 -8.52 15.29
CA VAL A 35 28.10 -7.18 15.16
C VAL A 35 27.02 -6.23 14.73
N PHE A 36 26.82 -5.15 15.50
CA PHE A 36 25.89 -4.10 15.16
C PHE A 36 26.63 -2.96 14.46
N HIS A 37 26.25 -2.72 13.21
CA HIS A 37 26.66 -1.53 12.48
C HIS A 37 25.61 -0.44 12.73
N GLU A 38 25.98 0.54 13.57
CA GLU A 38 25.09 1.63 14.00
C GLU A 38 24.42 2.35 12.82
N PRO A 39 23.18 2.84 13.00
CA PRO A 39 22.41 3.46 11.94
C PRO A 39 23.03 4.76 11.43
N ARG A 40 23.04 4.92 10.11
CA ARG A 40 23.49 6.14 9.44
C ARG A 40 22.46 6.56 8.39
N LEU A 41 22.35 7.89 8.21
CA LEU A 41 21.50 8.42 7.14
C LEU A 41 21.98 7.90 5.78
N ALA A 42 21.02 7.51 4.95
CA ALA A 42 21.28 6.92 3.65
C ALA A 42 20.12 7.17 2.68
N ARG A 43 20.48 7.55 1.46
CA ARG A 43 19.64 7.41 0.26
C ARG A 43 19.81 6.01 -0.32
N PHE A 44 18.96 5.64 -1.27
CA PHE A 44 19.00 4.33 -1.93
C PHE A 44 20.39 3.90 -2.43
N VAL A 45 21.13 4.82 -3.06
CA VAL A 45 22.50 4.52 -3.55
C VAL A 45 23.50 4.28 -2.43
N GLU A 46 23.38 5.02 -1.31
CA GLU A 46 24.24 4.88 -0.13
C GLU A 46 23.89 3.62 0.67
N ALA A 47 22.60 3.27 0.71
CA ALA A 47 22.09 2.03 1.30
C ALA A 47 22.57 0.80 0.51
N LEU A 48 22.51 0.86 -0.83
CA LEU A 48 23.04 -0.22 -1.68
C LEU A 48 24.55 -0.40 -1.47
N ALA A 49 25.30 0.71 -1.47
CA ALA A 49 26.74 0.68 -1.19
C ALA A 49 27.05 0.12 0.20
N PHE A 50 26.23 0.44 1.22
CA PHE A 50 26.35 -0.11 2.56
C PHE A 50 26.20 -1.64 2.57
N ILE A 51 25.17 -2.17 1.90
CA ILE A 51 24.89 -3.61 1.85
C ILE A 51 26.03 -4.35 1.13
N HIS A 52 26.59 -3.76 0.07
CA HIS A 52 27.74 -4.34 -0.64
C HIS A 52 29.04 -4.28 0.17
N ALA A 53 29.26 -3.21 0.94
CA ALA A 53 30.44 -3.05 1.79
C ALA A 53 30.46 -4.00 3.00
N HIS A 54 29.31 -4.60 3.33
CA HIS A 54 29.18 -5.50 4.47
C HIS A 54 28.58 -6.84 4.03
N PRO A 55 29.26 -7.67 3.23
CA PRO A 55 28.70 -8.91 2.70
C PRO A 55 28.48 -9.97 3.78
N ALA A 56 27.51 -10.85 3.55
CA ALA A 56 27.29 -12.08 4.31
C ALA A 56 26.78 -13.18 3.36
N HIS A 57 26.89 -14.46 3.74
CA HIS A 57 26.41 -15.56 2.89
C HIS A 57 24.89 -15.48 2.67
N LYS A 58 24.13 -15.26 3.75
CA LYS A 58 22.71 -14.90 3.72
C LYS A 58 22.56 -13.42 4.04
N GLN A 59 21.84 -12.69 3.21
CA GLN A 59 21.51 -11.28 3.44
C GLN A 59 20.00 -11.11 3.47
N ILE A 60 19.44 -10.59 4.56
CA ILE A 60 18.01 -10.24 4.69
C ILE A 60 17.92 -8.72 4.77
N ILE A 61 17.33 -8.10 3.75
CA ILE A 61 17.08 -6.67 3.71
C ILE A 61 15.63 -6.44 4.16
N ALA A 62 15.45 -5.84 5.33
CA ALA A 62 14.18 -5.40 5.86
C ALA A 62 13.94 -3.94 5.49
N LEU A 63 13.09 -3.70 4.49
CA LEU A 63 12.86 -2.39 3.90
C LEU A 63 11.51 -1.81 4.35
N ASP A 64 11.53 -0.63 4.98
CA ASP A 64 10.32 0.19 5.17
C ASP A 64 10.03 0.98 3.89
N GLN A 65 9.47 0.27 2.92
CA GLN A 65 8.79 0.83 1.76
C GLN A 65 8.05 -0.28 1.00
N PRO A 66 6.86 -0.01 0.47
CA PRO A 66 6.19 -0.84 -0.53
C PRO A 66 7.11 -1.28 -1.68
N THR A 67 7.23 -2.58 -1.91
CA THR A 67 8.12 -3.16 -2.93
C THR A 67 7.39 -3.72 -4.17
N ILE A 68 6.07 -3.89 -4.06
CA ILE A 68 5.17 -4.32 -5.14
C ILE A 68 3.94 -3.41 -5.10
N VAL A 69 3.78 -2.53 -6.10
CA VAL A 69 2.65 -1.58 -6.16
C VAL A 69 2.02 -1.60 -7.55
N ASN A 70 0.99 -2.42 -7.70
CA ASN A 70 0.31 -2.65 -8.97
C ASN A 70 -0.96 -1.80 -9.16
N ASN A 71 -1.50 -1.23 -8.08
CA ASN A 71 -2.72 -0.44 -8.13
C ASN A 71 -2.43 1.00 -8.59
N ALA A 72 -3.17 1.46 -9.61
CA ALA A 72 -3.07 2.82 -10.11
C ALA A 72 -3.47 3.87 -9.06
N THR A 73 -4.53 3.60 -8.29
CA THR A 73 -5.03 4.49 -7.22
C THR A 73 -5.40 3.70 -5.96
N GLY A 74 -5.75 4.39 -4.89
CA GLY A 74 -6.23 3.76 -3.65
C GLY A 74 -5.11 3.24 -2.76
N ILE A 75 -5.31 2.07 -2.15
CA ILE A 75 -4.46 1.48 -1.11
C ILE A 75 -4.38 -0.02 -1.36
N ARG A 76 -3.18 -0.65 -1.23
CA ARG A 76 -3.05 -2.09 -1.47
C ARG A 76 -3.81 -2.89 -0.41
N PRO A 77 -4.23 -4.13 -0.72
CA PRO A 77 -4.89 -4.99 0.26
C PRO A 77 -4.08 -5.17 1.55
N VAL A 78 -2.75 -5.30 1.44
CA VAL A 78 -1.85 -5.47 2.60
C VAL A 78 -1.90 -4.28 3.57
N GLU A 79 -1.81 -3.04 3.09
CA GLU A 79 -1.98 -1.87 3.96
C GLU A 79 -3.35 -1.83 4.63
N ARG A 80 -4.43 -2.34 4.00
CA ARG A 80 -5.75 -2.39 4.64
C ARG A 80 -5.78 -3.37 5.81
N VAL A 81 -5.07 -4.49 5.71
CA VAL A 81 -4.89 -5.43 6.81
C VAL A 81 -4.04 -4.81 7.91
N ALA A 82 -2.90 -4.21 7.58
CA ALA A 82 -2.06 -3.46 8.53
C ALA A 82 -2.86 -2.35 9.25
N GLY A 83 -3.74 -1.66 8.51
CA GLY A 83 -4.63 -0.63 9.03
C GLY A 83 -5.57 -1.10 10.13
N SER A 84 -5.90 -2.40 10.22
CA SER A 84 -6.73 -2.93 11.31
C SER A 84 -6.11 -2.76 12.70
N ILE A 85 -4.77 -2.74 12.78
CA ILE A 85 -4.02 -2.47 14.00
C ILE A 85 -3.67 -0.99 14.11
N VAL A 86 -3.07 -0.44 13.05
CA VAL A 86 -2.54 0.93 13.09
C VAL A 86 -3.66 1.96 13.32
N ASN A 87 -4.82 1.81 12.66
CA ASN A 87 -5.94 2.73 12.86
C ASN A 87 -6.59 2.57 14.23
N ARG A 88 -6.63 1.33 14.78
CA ARG A 88 -7.16 1.07 16.13
C ARG A 88 -6.38 1.84 17.19
N LEU A 89 -5.08 2.04 16.97
CA LEU A 89 -4.22 2.80 17.86
C LEU A 89 -4.19 4.31 17.52
N GLY A 90 -5.04 4.79 16.61
CA GLY A 90 -5.06 6.20 16.18
C GLY A 90 -3.82 6.61 15.37
N GLY A 91 -3.18 5.64 14.71
CA GLY A 91 -2.21 5.85 13.65
C GLY A 91 -2.88 5.93 12.27
N GLY A 92 -2.08 6.11 11.22
CA GLY A 92 -2.54 6.06 9.84
C GLY A 92 -1.56 5.28 8.98
N VAL A 93 -2.08 4.59 7.97
CA VAL A 93 -1.28 3.87 6.97
C VAL A 93 -1.27 4.70 5.68
N GLN A 94 -0.07 5.00 5.18
CA GLN A 94 0.08 5.75 3.93
C GLN A 94 -0.34 4.86 2.75
N PRO A 95 -1.31 5.28 1.92
CA PRO A 95 -1.71 4.50 0.75
C PRO A 95 -0.59 4.39 -0.29
N ALA A 96 -0.21 3.16 -0.65
CA ALA A 96 0.67 2.87 -1.77
C ALA A 96 -0.15 2.69 -3.05
N ASN A 97 0.12 3.53 -4.06
CA ASN A 97 -0.48 3.44 -5.41
C ASN A 97 0.35 4.26 -6.40
N GLN A 98 0.30 3.88 -7.68
CA GLN A 98 1.12 4.49 -8.74
C GLN A 98 0.78 5.96 -9.03
N GLY A 99 -0.38 6.45 -8.58
CA GLY A 99 -0.72 7.88 -8.61
C GLY A 99 0.08 8.75 -7.63
N ARG A 100 0.86 8.16 -6.72
CA ARG A 100 1.78 8.87 -5.82
C ARG A 100 3.11 9.15 -6.53
N ALA A 101 3.14 10.27 -7.25
CA ALA A 101 4.29 10.69 -8.05
C ALA A 101 5.61 10.67 -7.25
N ASN A 102 6.68 10.14 -7.86
CA ASN A 102 8.02 9.92 -7.31
C ASN A 102 8.13 9.01 -6.07
N MET A 103 7.02 8.48 -5.58
CA MET A 103 6.98 7.61 -4.40
C MET A 103 6.68 6.16 -4.78
N PHE A 104 5.74 5.95 -5.70
CA PHE A 104 5.34 4.63 -6.20
C PHE A 104 4.98 4.59 -7.69
N ASP A 105 5.18 5.69 -8.43
CA ASP A 105 5.07 5.71 -9.89
C ASP A 105 6.30 5.04 -10.53
N ALA A 106 6.35 4.96 -11.86
CA ALA A 106 7.49 4.36 -12.58
C ALA A 106 8.84 5.05 -12.31
N ALA A 107 8.83 6.29 -11.81
CA ALA A 107 10.03 7.05 -11.49
C ALA A 107 10.52 6.84 -10.05
N ALA A 108 9.77 6.09 -9.21
CA ALA A 108 10.12 5.90 -7.82
C ALA A 108 11.52 5.25 -7.66
N PRO A 109 12.37 5.77 -6.78
CA PRO A 109 13.77 5.35 -6.66
C PRO A 109 13.92 3.90 -6.17
N VAL A 110 12.91 3.38 -5.47
CA VAL A 110 12.91 2.02 -4.94
C VAL A 110 13.00 0.96 -6.04
N TRP A 111 12.46 1.21 -7.23
CA TRP A 111 12.53 0.24 -8.35
C TRP A 111 13.97 0.01 -8.81
N ARG A 112 14.74 1.09 -8.97
CA ARG A 112 16.17 1.00 -9.31
C ARG A 112 16.98 0.35 -8.20
N PHE A 113 16.64 0.65 -6.94
CA PHE A 113 17.26 0.01 -5.80
C PHE A 113 17.05 -1.50 -5.81
N ILE A 114 15.80 -1.97 -5.93
CA ILE A 114 15.46 -3.40 -5.98
C ILE A 114 16.15 -4.10 -7.16
N GLN A 115 16.08 -3.49 -8.35
CA GLN A 115 16.73 -4.02 -9.54
C GLN A 115 18.25 -4.19 -9.35
N SER A 116 18.91 -3.20 -8.75
CA SER A 116 20.35 -3.23 -8.49
C SER A 116 20.72 -4.16 -7.34
N LEU A 117 19.83 -4.29 -6.34
CA LEU A 117 20.01 -5.15 -5.19
C LEU A 117 20.00 -6.63 -5.61
N GLN A 118 19.23 -7.00 -6.64
CA GLN A 118 19.07 -8.38 -7.13
C GLN A 118 18.70 -9.36 -6.00
N ALA A 119 17.82 -8.92 -5.09
CA ALA A 119 17.32 -9.73 -3.99
C ALA A 119 16.06 -10.50 -4.39
N ILE A 120 15.91 -11.71 -3.83
CA ILE A 120 14.68 -12.50 -3.93
C ILE A 120 13.64 -11.94 -2.96
N GLN A 121 12.46 -11.59 -3.48
CA GLN A 121 11.36 -11.04 -2.68
C GLN A 121 10.46 -12.17 -2.14
N ASN A 122 11.00 -12.98 -1.23
CA ASN A 122 10.28 -14.09 -0.63
C ASN A 122 10.66 -14.22 0.86
N PRO A 123 9.77 -13.87 1.80
CA PRO A 123 10.08 -13.92 3.23
C PRO A 123 10.32 -15.36 3.71
N PHE A 124 9.64 -16.36 3.14
CA PHE A 124 9.82 -17.75 3.53
C PHE A 124 11.18 -18.29 3.07
N ALA A 125 11.62 -17.96 1.85
CA ALA A 125 12.97 -18.28 1.38
C ALA A 125 14.04 -17.55 2.21
N ALA A 126 13.83 -16.28 2.57
CA ALA A 126 14.73 -15.51 3.44
C ALA A 126 15.05 -16.24 4.76
N ARG A 127 14.07 -16.98 5.28
CA ARG A 127 14.24 -17.79 6.48
C ARG A 127 14.88 -19.16 6.19
N ALA A 128 14.37 -19.89 5.21
CA ALA A 128 14.71 -21.29 4.96
C ALA A 128 16.09 -21.51 4.32
N GLU A 129 16.49 -20.65 3.39
CA GLU A 129 17.74 -20.83 2.63
C GLU A 129 18.97 -20.57 3.50
N VAL A 130 20.14 -21.12 3.16
CA VAL A 130 21.38 -20.88 3.94
C VAL A 130 22.25 -19.77 3.36
N HIS A 131 21.98 -19.36 2.13
CA HIS A 131 22.70 -18.35 1.38
C HIS A 131 21.76 -17.60 0.44
N GLY A 132 22.20 -16.46 -0.08
CA GLY A 132 21.43 -15.63 -0.99
C GLY A 132 21.07 -14.29 -0.39
N ARG A 133 20.47 -13.43 -1.22
CA ARG A 133 20.03 -12.09 -0.84
C ARG A 133 18.53 -12.00 -0.96
N PHE A 134 17.88 -11.62 0.12
CA PHE A 134 16.43 -11.61 0.25
C PHE A 134 15.95 -10.24 0.70
N LEU A 135 14.81 -9.81 0.15
CA LEU A 135 14.16 -8.55 0.51
C LEU A 135 12.81 -8.87 1.13
N ILE A 136 12.56 -8.29 2.30
CA ILE A 136 11.26 -8.32 2.96
C ILE A 136 10.78 -6.89 3.18
N GLU A 137 9.52 -6.65 2.85
CA GLU A 137 8.85 -5.40 3.19
C GLU A 137 8.45 -5.44 4.67
N VAL A 138 8.73 -4.36 5.40
CA VAL A 138 8.41 -4.20 6.83
C VAL A 138 7.74 -2.86 7.06
N PHE A 139 7.04 -2.73 8.19
CA PHE A 139 6.38 -1.47 8.55
C PHE A 139 6.52 -1.21 10.06
N PRO A 140 7.48 -0.36 10.50
CA PRO A 140 7.77 -0.09 11.91
C PRO A 140 6.53 0.25 12.74
N ALA A 141 5.63 1.09 12.23
CA ALA A 141 4.41 1.47 12.96
C ALA A 141 3.44 0.30 13.21
N LEU A 142 3.44 -0.73 12.36
CA LEU A 142 2.69 -1.97 12.57
C LEU A 142 3.40 -2.91 13.57
N ALA A 143 4.73 -2.94 13.56
CA ALA A 143 5.52 -3.82 14.40
C ALA A 143 5.61 -3.35 15.86
N ILE A 144 5.68 -2.03 16.09
CA ILE A 144 5.88 -1.43 17.41
C ILE A 144 4.91 -1.95 18.50
N PRO A 145 3.60 -2.08 18.26
CA PRO A 145 2.67 -2.59 19.28
C PRO A 145 2.94 -4.04 19.72
N SER A 146 3.61 -4.85 18.90
CA SER A 146 4.05 -6.20 19.26
C SER A 146 5.41 -6.19 19.95
N LEU A 147 6.36 -5.36 19.45
CA LEU A 147 7.71 -5.25 20.01
C LEU A 147 7.72 -4.54 21.38
N VAL A 148 6.78 -3.62 21.60
CA VAL A 148 6.62 -2.82 22.81
C VAL A 148 5.19 -3.00 23.34
N PRO A 149 4.89 -4.09 24.07
CA PRO A 149 3.53 -4.44 24.48
C PRO A 149 2.79 -3.34 25.25
N ASN A 150 3.51 -2.48 25.98
CA ASN A 150 2.94 -1.31 26.67
C ASN A 150 2.20 -0.36 25.71
N ILE A 151 2.62 -0.26 24.44
CA ILE A 151 1.95 0.55 23.42
C ILE A 151 0.61 -0.06 23.01
N TRP A 152 0.54 -1.38 22.94
CA TRP A 152 -0.73 -2.08 22.68
C TRP A 152 -1.70 -1.92 23.87
N GLN A 153 -1.21 -2.15 25.10
CA GLN A 153 -2.03 -2.14 26.32
C GLN A 153 -2.69 -0.79 26.61
N ARG A 154 -2.02 0.32 26.29
CA ARG A 154 -2.56 1.68 26.50
C ARG A 154 -3.50 2.16 25.38
N GLU A 155 -3.76 1.31 24.38
CA GLU A 155 -4.70 1.55 23.28
C GLU A 155 -4.46 2.84 22.46
N ARG A 156 -3.21 3.33 22.40
CA ARG A 156 -2.82 4.45 21.54
C ARG A 156 -1.40 4.29 21.00
N ALA A 157 -1.22 4.71 19.75
CA ALA A 157 0.06 4.68 19.06
C ALA A 157 1.08 5.57 19.76
N ALA A 158 2.36 5.20 19.68
CA ALA A 158 3.45 6.07 20.08
C ALA A 158 3.55 7.29 19.15
N LYS A 159 3.51 8.48 19.73
CA LYS A 159 3.78 9.74 19.05
C LYS A 159 5.28 10.08 19.15
N TYR A 160 6.12 9.16 18.68
CA TYR A 160 7.57 9.25 18.80
C TYR A 160 8.26 9.95 17.62
N ASN A 161 7.52 10.44 16.60
CA ASN A 161 8.09 11.11 15.43
C ASN A 161 8.30 12.62 15.69
N PRO A 162 9.54 13.11 15.85
CA PRO A 162 9.82 14.52 16.13
C PRO A 162 9.57 15.43 14.92
N GLY A 163 9.53 14.89 13.70
CA GLY A 163 9.13 15.61 12.50
C GLY A 163 7.66 16.04 12.51
N GLN A 164 6.85 15.50 13.42
CA GLN A 164 5.48 15.92 13.69
C GLN A 164 5.42 16.67 15.03
N ALA A 165 6.15 17.79 15.14
CA ALA A 165 6.38 18.50 16.40
C ALA A 165 5.12 18.76 17.23
N ALA A 166 3.98 19.08 16.60
CA ALA A 166 2.71 19.31 17.29
C ALA A 166 2.11 18.06 17.97
N LYS A 167 2.51 16.86 17.54
CA LYS A 167 2.03 15.57 18.07
C LYS A 167 3.10 14.85 18.89
N PHE A 168 4.37 15.19 18.70
CA PHE A 168 5.50 14.51 19.32
C PHE A 168 5.40 14.50 20.85
N GLN A 169 5.74 13.36 21.45
CA GLN A 169 5.83 13.19 22.89
C GLN A 169 7.16 12.51 23.24
N LEU A 170 8.02 13.20 24.01
CA LEU A 170 9.29 12.65 24.46
C LEU A 170 9.11 11.36 25.27
N ALA A 171 8.06 11.28 26.10
CA ALA A 171 7.74 10.07 26.85
C ALA A 171 7.43 8.86 25.93
N ASP A 172 6.82 9.09 24.77
CA ASP A 172 6.55 8.03 23.80
C ASP A 172 7.84 7.59 23.08
N TRP A 173 8.76 8.52 22.79
CA TRP A 173 10.10 8.20 22.30
C TRP A 173 10.87 7.32 23.29
N GLN A 174 10.89 7.72 24.57
CA GLN A 174 11.54 6.98 25.65
C GLN A 174 10.92 5.60 25.86
N LEU A 175 9.60 5.49 25.74
CA LEU A 175 8.87 4.23 25.84
C LEU A 175 9.22 3.27 24.68
N VAL A 176 9.30 3.78 23.45
CA VAL A 176 9.73 2.96 22.30
C VAL A 176 11.16 2.47 22.54
N CYS A 177 12.09 3.35 22.91
CA CYS A 177 13.48 2.94 23.19
C CYS A 177 13.55 1.90 24.32
N ALA A 178 12.80 2.10 25.41
CA ALA A 178 12.75 1.16 26.54
C ALA A 178 12.27 -0.23 26.10
N GLY A 179 11.15 -0.32 25.38
CA GLY A 179 10.63 -1.60 24.93
C GLY A 179 11.57 -2.30 23.93
N LEU A 180 12.23 -1.53 23.05
CA LEU A 180 13.24 -2.09 22.15
C LEU A 180 14.50 -2.57 22.89
N ILE A 181 14.88 -1.91 24.00
CA ILE A 181 15.96 -2.39 24.88
C ILE A 181 15.60 -3.74 25.47
N ASP A 182 14.38 -3.90 25.99
CA ASP A 182 13.91 -5.17 26.55
C ASP A 182 13.95 -6.28 25.49
N ARG A 183 13.46 -6.00 24.27
CA ARG A 183 13.53 -6.94 23.13
C ARG A 183 14.97 -7.30 22.75
N ALA A 184 15.86 -6.31 22.70
CA ALA A 184 17.27 -6.52 22.37
C ALA A 184 17.99 -7.34 23.47
N LEU A 185 17.59 -7.16 24.74
CA LEU A 185 18.10 -7.93 25.87
C LEU A 185 17.70 -9.40 25.78
N ASP A 186 16.42 -9.69 25.48
CA ASP A 186 15.92 -11.05 25.25
C ASP A 186 16.71 -11.78 24.14
N CYS A 187 17.29 -11.02 23.20
CA CYS A 187 18.04 -11.52 22.05
C CYS A 187 19.57 -11.49 22.23
N GLY A 188 20.11 -10.99 23.35
CA GLY A 188 21.56 -10.84 23.57
C GLY A 188 22.24 -9.80 22.67
N LEU A 189 21.50 -8.81 22.14
CA LEU A 189 22.01 -7.80 21.21
C LEU A 189 22.61 -6.59 21.95
N HIS A 190 23.69 -6.81 22.71
CA HIS A 190 24.25 -5.79 23.62
C HIS A 190 24.61 -4.45 22.97
N MET A 191 25.20 -4.44 21.76
CA MET A 191 25.52 -3.18 21.08
C MET A 191 24.27 -2.40 20.62
N VAL A 192 23.17 -3.10 20.31
CA VAL A 192 21.89 -2.45 20.02
C VAL A 192 21.33 -1.80 21.29
N ILE A 193 21.45 -2.47 22.44
CA ILE A 193 21.04 -1.92 23.74
C ILE A 193 21.81 -0.63 24.04
N ASP A 194 23.13 -0.62 23.84
CA ASP A 194 23.94 0.57 24.11
C ASP A 194 23.56 1.75 23.21
N TYR A 195 23.29 1.50 21.92
CA TYR A 195 22.75 2.52 21.02
C TYR A 195 21.38 3.03 21.51
N LEU A 196 20.44 2.15 21.82
CA LEU A 196 19.09 2.51 22.25
C LEU A 196 19.08 3.27 23.58
N ARG A 197 19.97 2.96 24.51
CA ARG A 197 20.13 3.71 25.77
C ARG A 197 20.57 5.15 25.52
N LYS A 198 21.49 5.38 24.57
CA LYS A 198 21.91 6.73 24.15
C LYS A 198 20.74 7.50 23.52
N GLU A 199 19.96 6.84 22.67
CA GLU A 199 18.78 7.45 22.04
C GLU A 199 17.68 7.76 23.07
N GLN A 200 17.47 6.87 24.05
CA GLN A 200 16.46 7.04 25.09
C GLN A 200 16.67 8.31 25.94
N ILE A 201 17.92 8.62 26.29
CA ILE A 201 18.24 9.78 27.15
C ILE A 201 18.38 11.09 26.37
N LYS A 202 18.21 11.07 25.05
CA LYS A 202 18.33 12.26 24.20
C LYS A 202 17.20 13.25 24.53
N PRO A 203 17.50 14.49 24.96
CA PRO A 203 16.47 15.42 25.42
C PRO A 203 15.62 16.00 24.28
N ASN A 204 16.22 16.16 23.09
CA ASN A 204 15.56 16.75 21.93
C ASN A 204 15.84 15.90 20.67
N PRO A 205 15.19 14.74 20.51
CA PRO A 205 15.33 13.93 19.30
C PRO A 205 14.85 14.70 18.06
N THR A 206 15.53 14.49 16.94
CA THR A 206 15.23 15.09 15.63
C THR A 206 14.55 14.08 14.69
N LYS A 207 14.02 14.56 13.56
CA LYS A 207 13.51 13.66 12.52
C LYS A 207 14.57 12.64 12.06
N SER A 208 15.81 13.08 11.88
CA SER A 208 16.92 12.20 11.51
C SER A 208 17.25 11.15 12.57
N ASP A 209 17.05 11.46 13.86
CA ASP A 209 17.17 10.46 14.93
C ASP A 209 16.06 9.41 14.81
N GLN A 210 14.85 9.84 14.46
CA GLN A 210 13.75 8.91 14.19
C GLN A 210 14.00 8.03 12.96
N ASP A 211 14.52 8.57 11.84
CA ASP A 211 14.91 7.73 10.69
C ASP A 211 15.90 6.64 11.12
N ARG A 212 16.89 7.01 11.95
CA ARG A 212 17.87 6.05 12.50
C ARG A 212 17.22 5.00 13.39
N LEU A 213 16.35 5.42 14.30
CA LEU A 213 15.61 4.50 15.17
C LEU A 213 14.73 3.53 14.34
N ASP A 214 14.04 4.02 13.31
CA ASP A 214 13.20 3.20 12.44
C ASP A 214 14.04 2.19 11.66
N SER A 215 15.23 2.57 11.18
CA SER A 215 16.14 1.59 10.56
C SER A 215 16.56 0.47 11.53
N VAL A 216 16.74 0.79 12.82
CA VAL A 216 16.98 -0.23 13.86
C VAL A 216 15.74 -1.10 14.04
N ILE A 217 14.53 -0.53 14.09
CA ILE A 217 13.29 -1.29 14.17
C ILE A 217 13.14 -2.23 12.96
N CYS A 218 13.42 -1.77 11.74
CA CYS A 218 13.44 -2.60 10.54
C CYS A 218 14.41 -3.78 10.68
N SER A 219 15.63 -3.55 11.18
CA SER A 219 16.61 -4.61 11.40
C SER A 219 16.13 -5.63 12.44
N LEU A 220 15.47 -5.17 13.50
CA LEU A 220 14.90 -6.05 14.54
C LEU A 220 13.74 -6.86 13.97
N ILE A 221 12.88 -6.30 13.12
CA ILE A 221 11.84 -7.08 12.43
C ILE A 221 12.47 -8.22 11.61
N GLY A 222 13.52 -7.93 10.83
CA GLY A 222 14.25 -8.95 10.08
C GLY A 222 14.91 -10.02 10.98
N PHE A 223 15.43 -9.61 12.13
CA PHE A 223 16.00 -10.50 13.15
C PHE A 223 14.95 -11.44 13.75
N TYR A 224 13.82 -10.90 14.22
CA TYR A 224 12.72 -11.69 14.75
C TYR A 224 12.13 -12.63 13.70
N TRP A 225 12.04 -12.19 12.45
CA TRP A 225 11.62 -13.06 11.36
C TRP A 225 12.55 -14.26 11.18
N LEU A 226 13.87 -14.01 11.13
CA LEU A 226 14.88 -15.06 11.00
C LEU A 226 14.79 -16.06 12.16
N LYS A 227 14.74 -15.58 13.40
CA LYS A 227 14.78 -16.44 14.60
C LYS A 227 13.48 -17.20 14.81
N SER A 228 12.34 -16.50 14.84
CA SER A 228 11.08 -17.06 15.31
C SER A 228 10.11 -17.43 14.18
N GLY A 229 10.32 -16.94 12.95
CA GLY A 229 9.41 -17.21 11.83
C GLY A 229 7.95 -16.91 12.19
N LEU A 230 7.02 -17.77 11.78
CA LEU A 230 5.59 -17.61 12.04
C LEU A 230 5.17 -17.78 13.51
N VAL A 231 6.07 -18.18 14.42
CA VAL A 231 5.75 -18.33 15.85
C VAL A 231 5.50 -16.98 16.50
N GLU A 232 6.28 -15.96 16.14
CA GLU A 232 6.19 -14.60 16.72
C GLU A 232 5.97 -13.51 15.67
N ASN A 233 5.83 -13.91 14.40
CA ASN A 233 5.65 -12.98 13.29
C ASN A 233 4.49 -13.44 12.41
N CYS A 234 4.05 -12.53 11.55
CA CYS A 234 3.10 -12.80 10.49
C CYS A 234 3.63 -12.29 9.15
N VAL A 235 3.22 -12.96 8.09
CA VAL A 235 3.35 -12.53 6.70
C VAL A 235 1.95 -12.20 6.19
N ILE A 236 1.73 -10.95 5.82
CA ILE A 236 0.48 -10.47 5.24
C ILE A 236 0.71 -10.30 3.75
N GLY A 237 -0.19 -10.78 2.90
CA GLY A 237 -0.11 -10.65 1.44
C GLY A 237 0.68 -11.74 0.74
N ASP A 238 1.04 -11.45 -0.51
CA ASP A 238 1.66 -12.37 -1.46
C ASP A 238 2.53 -11.60 -2.47
N GLU A 239 3.22 -12.32 -3.36
CA GLU A 239 4.10 -11.68 -4.34
C GLU A 239 3.37 -10.95 -5.48
N HIS A 240 2.05 -11.11 -5.62
CA HIS A 240 1.27 -10.47 -6.69
C HIS A 240 0.67 -9.14 -6.25
N HIS A 241 0.18 -9.06 -5.01
CA HIS A 241 -0.51 -7.89 -4.47
C HIS A 241 0.35 -7.08 -3.48
N GLY A 242 1.57 -7.54 -3.25
CA GLY A 242 2.47 -7.04 -2.22
C GLY A 242 2.32 -7.82 -0.92
N PHE A 243 3.32 -7.69 -0.06
CA PHE A 243 3.38 -8.40 1.21
C PHE A 243 4.06 -7.54 2.30
N MET A 244 3.90 -7.92 3.56
CA MET A 244 4.61 -7.34 4.71
C MET A 244 4.95 -8.42 5.73
N VAL A 245 6.13 -8.33 6.34
CA VAL A 245 6.51 -9.12 7.51
C VAL A 245 6.44 -8.25 8.75
N THR A 246 5.80 -8.74 9.81
CA THR A 246 5.72 -8.01 11.09
C THR A 246 5.75 -8.97 12.27
N PRO A 247 6.44 -8.62 13.38
CA PRO A 247 6.21 -9.25 14.67
C PRO A 247 4.76 -9.07 15.08
N ALA A 248 4.16 -10.11 15.63
CA ALA A 248 2.76 -10.16 16.00
C ALA A 248 2.57 -11.03 17.25
N GLN A 249 2.32 -10.39 18.40
CA GLN A 249 1.85 -11.12 19.58
C GLN A 249 0.46 -11.74 19.31
N PRO A 250 0.05 -12.81 20.04
CA PRO A 250 -1.14 -13.60 19.70
C PRO A 250 -2.44 -12.80 19.49
N THR A 251 -2.65 -11.76 20.30
CA THR A 251 -3.82 -10.88 20.18
C THR A 251 -3.81 -10.07 18.88
N ILE A 252 -2.64 -9.54 18.50
CA ILE A 252 -2.44 -8.78 17.26
C ILE A 252 -2.53 -9.71 16.05
N GLN A 253 -1.90 -10.90 16.11
CA GLN A 253 -1.99 -11.92 15.08
C GLN A 253 -3.45 -12.29 14.77
N SER A 254 -4.26 -12.50 15.81
CA SER A 254 -5.68 -12.85 15.65
C SER A 254 -6.47 -11.75 14.91
N ILE A 255 -6.18 -10.48 15.19
CA ILE A 255 -6.82 -9.35 14.51
C ILE A 255 -6.38 -9.26 13.06
N LEU A 256 -5.07 -9.39 12.80
CA LEU A 256 -4.52 -9.35 11.44
C LEU A 256 -5.06 -10.51 10.59
N GLN A 257 -5.13 -11.72 11.14
CA GLN A 257 -5.67 -12.89 10.45
C GLN A 257 -7.15 -12.69 10.09
N ARG A 258 -7.96 -12.19 11.02
CA ARG A 258 -9.37 -11.87 10.75
C ARG A 258 -9.49 -10.80 9.67
N ALA A 259 -8.72 -9.72 9.80
CA ALA A 259 -8.74 -8.63 8.84
C ALA A 259 -8.30 -9.06 7.44
N ALA A 260 -7.34 -9.98 7.35
CA ALA A 260 -6.89 -10.59 6.10
C ALA A 260 -7.99 -11.46 5.47
N ALA A 261 -8.64 -12.31 6.25
CA ALA A 261 -9.77 -13.13 5.79
C ALA A 261 -10.94 -12.27 5.25
N GLU A 262 -11.33 -11.23 5.99
CA GLU A 262 -12.39 -10.28 5.56
C GLU A 262 -12.07 -9.56 4.25
N LYS A 263 -10.78 -9.42 3.92
CA LYS A 263 -10.29 -8.66 2.75
C LYS A 263 -9.72 -9.56 1.67
N TRP A 264 -9.86 -10.88 1.82
CA TRP A 264 -9.35 -11.87 0.88
C TRP A 264 -7.85 -11.70 0.61
N VAL A 265 -7.08 -11.40 1.67
CA VAL A 265 -5.62 -11.24 1.60
C VAL A 265 -4.96 -12.49 2.17
N SER A 266 -3.97 -13.02 1.44
CA SER A 266 -3.13 -14.12 1.88
C SER A 266 -2.52 -13.83 3.26
N PHE A 267 -2.49 -14.82 4.16
CA PHE A 267 -1.96 -14.65 5.51
C PHE A 267 -1.19 -15.90 5.94
N ASN A 268 0.11 -15.73 6.21
CA ASN A 268 1.02 -16.81 6.59
C ASN A 268 1.03 -17.98 5.58
N GLN A 269 0.88 -17.70 4.28
CA GLN A 269 0.81 -18.72 3.21
C GLN A 269 2.11 -18.74 2.38
N PRO A 270 2.99 -19.74 2.53
CA PRO A 270 4.18 -19.89 1.69
C PRO A 270 3.87 -20.07 0.20
N ALA A 271 2.73 -20.70 -0.13
CA ALA A 271 2.31 -20.94 -1.51
C ALA A 271 2.02 -19.66 -2.31
N GLY A 272 1.88 -18.50 -1.66
CA GLY A 272 1.76 -17.20 -2.31
C GLY A 272 3.09 -16.60 -2.78
N PHE A 273 4.19 -17.36 -2.72
CA PHE A 273 5.52 -16.92 -3.10
C PHE A 273 6.23 -17.99 -3.94
N ASN A 274 6.75 -17.61 -5.10
CA ASN A 274 7.53 -18.49 -5.94
C ASN A 274 8.95 -18.70 -5.38
N ALA A 275 9.45 -19.93 -5.49
CA ALA A 275 10.75 -20.34 -4.94
C ALA A 275 11.96 -19.82 -5.76
N THR A 276 11.74 -19.46 -7.03
CA THR A 276 12.82 -19.19 -8.01
C THR A 276 12.75 -17.81 -8.67
N GLY A 277 11.77 -16.99 -8.31
CA GLY A 277 11.57 -15.69 -8.94
C GLY A 277 12.50 -14.61 -8.38
N LEU A 278 13.60 -14.33 -9.07
CA LEU A 278 13.91 -12.92 -9.36
C LEU A 278 12.65 -12.39 -10.02
N THR A 279 11.77 -11.71 -9.28
CA THR A 279 10.53 -11.20 -9.85
C THR A 279 10.94 -10.35 -11.05
N THR A 280 10.56 -10.81 -12.24
CA THR A 280 10.86 -10.16 -13.49
C THR A 280 10.41 -8.73 -13.33
N THR A 281 11.40 -7.83 -13.36
CA THR A 281 11.19 -6.40 -13.43
C THR A 281 10.08 -6.19 -14.45
N THR A 282 9.06 -5.41 -14.11
CA THR A 282 8.23 -4.76 -15.11
C THR A 282 9.18 -4.26 -16.19
N SER A 283 9.05 -4.79 -17.41
CA SER A 283 9.97 -4.50 -18.51
C SER A 283 9.80 -3.04 -18.90
N PHE A 284 10.50 -2.17 -18.19
CA PHE A 284 10.68 -0.78 -18.53
C PHE A 284 12.02 -0.68 -19.25
N THR A 285 11.95 -0.76 -20.57
CA THR A 285 13.07 -0.45 -21.46
C THR A 285 13.54 0.98 -21.18
N SER A 286 14.77 1.10 -20.69
CA SER A 286 15.47 2.37 -20.54
C SER A 286 16.11 2.74 -21.87
N ASP A 287 15.51 3.68 -22.57
CA ASP A 287 16.15 4.35 -23.70
C ASP A 287 16.47 5.81 -23.33
N TYR A 288 17.77 6.10 -23.45
CA TYR A 288 18.42 7.36 -23.83
C TYR A 288 19.49 7.97 -22.90
N SER A 289 20.68 7.93 -23.50
CA SER A 289 21.82 8.83 -23.42
C SER A 289 21.50 10.32 -23.58
N HIS A 290 22.36 11.14 -22.98
CA HIS A 290 22.45 12.60 -23.08
C HIS A 290 22.21 13.19 -24.48
N SER A 291 21.34 14.20 -24.58
CA SER A 291 21.71 15.54 -25.07
C SER A 291 20.67 16.60 -24.68
N THR A 292 21.17 17.75 -24.29
CA THR A 292 20.47 19.01 -23.99
C THR A 292 19.72 19.58 -25.20
N GLN A 293 18.48 20.04 -25.02
CA GLN A 293 18.02 21.36 -25.49
C GLN A 293 16.63 21.73 -24.94
N ASN A 294 16.54 22.96 -24.45
CA ASN A 294 15.32 23.69 -24.10
C ASN A 294 14.32 23.72 -25.26
N LYS A 295 13.08 23.26 -25.03
CA LYS A 295 11.87 23.75 -25.71
C LYS A 295 10.63 23.40 -24.87
N LYS A 296 9.85 24.42 -24.51
CA LYS A 296 8.52 24.29 -23.90
C LYS A 296 7.61 23.45 -24.80
N SER A 297 6.98 22.42 -24.26
CA SER A 297 5.89 21.67 -24.92
C SER A 297 4.71 21.44 -23.98
N LYS A 298 3.51 21.58 -24.56
CA LYS A 298 2.16 21.59 -23.97
C LYS A 298 1.78 20.29 -23.22
N PRO A 299 0.75 20.32 -22.34
CA PRO A 299 0.31 19.14 -21.59
C PRO A 299 -0.33 18.08 -22.50
N ILE A 300 -0.09 16.81 -22.17
CA ILE A 300 -0.64 15.62 -22.84
C ILE A 300 -1.99 15.25 -22.20
N THR A 301 -2.97 15.06 -23.06
CA THR A 301 -4.40 14.76 -22.83
C THR A 301 -4.64 13.36 -22.25
N GLU A 302 -5.59 13.26 -21.32
CA GLU A 302 -6.15 11.99 -20.81
C GLU A 302 -6.81 11.18 -21.94
N ILE A 303 -6.60 9.87 -21.97
CA ILE A 303 -7.26 8.96 -22.91
C ILE A 303 -8.67 8.68 -22.39
N HIS A 304 -9.65 9.45 -22.90
CA HIS A 304 -11.04 9.03 -22.93
C HIS A 304 -11.19 7.89 -23.95
N GLY A 305 -11.78 6.76 -23.56
CA GLY A 305 -12.09 5.66 -24.47
C GLY A 305 -13.07 6.11 -25.55
N LYS A 306 -12.87 5.65 -26.79
CA LYS A 306 -13.82 5.86 -27.90
C LYS A 306 -15.06 4.96 -27.75
N PRO A 307 -16.22 5.34 -28.32
CA PRO A 307 -17.45 4.57 -28.21
C PRO A 307 -17.33 3.19 -28.85
N LEU A 308 -17.99 2.19 -28.26
CA LEU A 308 -18.23 0.90 -28.92
C LEU A 308 -19.00 1.13 -30.24
N ALA A 309 -18.64 0.33 -31.25
CA ALA A 309 -19.13 0.47 -32.62
C ALA A 309 -20.67 0.36 -32.71
N LYS A 310 -21.26 1.17 -33.61
CA LYS A 310 -22.69 1.19 -33.91
C LYS A 310 -23.19 -0.19 -34.34
N SER A 311 -23.93 -0.84 -33.45
CA SER A 311 -24.86 -1.91 -33.82
C SER A 311 -25.97 -1.34 -34.70
N SER A 312 -26.23 -2.02 -35.80
CA SER A 312 -27.13 -1.62 -36.88
C SER A 312 -28.61 -1.59 -36.48
N ASN A 313 -29.32 -0.59 -37.00
CA ASN A 313 -30.77 -0.55 -37.21
C ASN A 313 -31.68 -0.56 -35.97
N THR A 314 -31.84 0.62 -35.38
CA THR A 314 -33.12 1.33 -35.15
C THR A 314 -32.74 2.62 -34.41
N GLN A 315 -33.19 3.79 -34.86
CA GLN A 315 -33.08 5.02 -34.06
C GLN A 315 -34.05 4.87 -32.88
N SER A 316 -33.65 4.12 -31.86
CA SER A 316 -34.37 4.07 -30.60
C SER A 316 -34.13 5.40 -29.91
N GLY A 317 -35.20 6.16 -29.66
CA GLY A 317 -35.12 7.29 -28.74
C GLY A 317 -34.59 6.82 -27.39
N LEU A 318 -34.04 7.74 -26.59
CA LEU A 318 -33.58 7.45 -25.25
C LEU A 318 -34.70 6.77 -24.44
N SER A 319 -34.57 5.45 -24.22
CA SER A 319 -35.58 4.61 -23.60
C SER A 319 -35.00 3.85 -22.41
N TYR A 320 -35.89 3.28 -21.59
CA TYR A 320 -35.49 2.43 -20.47
C TYR A 320 -34.58 1.27 -20.93
N ASP A 321 -35.04 0.48 -21.90
CA ASP A 321 -34.34 -0.73 -22.35
C ASP A 321 -32.97 -0.41 -22.95
N ALA A 322 -32.88 0.67 -23.73
CA ALA A 322 -31.64 1.07 -24.37
C ALA A 322 -30.58 1.52 -23.36
N VAL A 323 -30.97 2.28 -22.33
CA VAL A 323 -30.06 2.68 -21.25
C VAL A 323 -29.73 1.49 -20.35
N TYR A 324 -30.69 0.61 -20.05
CA TYR A 324 -30.46 -0.57 -19.20
C TYR A 324 -29.43 -1.51 -19.82
N LEU A 325 -29.58 -1.86 -21.10
CA LEU A 325 -28.61 -2.69 -21.84
C LEU A 325 -27.23 -2.06 -21.91
N MET A 326 -27.16 -0.75 -22.17
CA MET A 326 -25.89 -0.01 -22.17
C MET A 326 -25.17 -0.10 -20.82
N LEU A 327 -25.90 -0.03 -19.70
CA LEU A 327 -25.30 -0.17 -18.38
C LEU A 327 -24.86 -1.61 -18.09
N ILE A 328 -25.56 -2.62 -18.60
CA ILE A 328 -25.12 -4.03 -18.52
C ILE A 328 -23.82 -4.23 -19.32
N GLU A 329 -23.75 -3.69 -20.54
CA GLU A 329 -22.54 -3.74 -21.35
C GLU A 329 -21.38 -3.04 -20.64
N ALA A 330 -21.62 -1.87 -20.04
CA ALA A 330 -20.64 -1.16 -19.24
C ALA A 330 -20.23 -1.97 -18.00
N ALA A 331 -21.15 -2.66 -17.32
CA ALA A 331 -20.86 -3.53 -16.19
C ALA A 331 -19.95 -4.69 -16.60
N ASN A 332 -20.29 -5.39 -17.68
CA ASN A 332 -19.52 -6.51 -18.22
C ASN A 332 -18.13 -6.07 -18.70
N ALA A 333 -18.03 -4.87 -19.30
CA ALA A 333 -16.77 -4.27 -19.71
C ALA A 333 -16.00 -3.59 -18.56
N ARG A 334 -16.55 -3.61 -17.34
CA ARG A 334 -16.01 -2.95 -16.13
C ARG A 334 -15.70 -1.47 -16.35
N CYS A 335 -16.58 -0.78 -17.08
CA CYS A 335 -16.46 0.60 -17.50
C CYS A 335 -17.39 1.53 -16.69
N ILE A 336 -16.93 2.75 -16.42
CA ILE A 336 -17.74 3.82 -15.83
C ILE A 336 -18.06 4.82 -16.96
N LEU A 337 -19.32 5.23 -17.05
CA LEU A 337 -19.81 6.18 -18.03
C LEU A 337 -20.04 7.54 -17.39
N THR A 338 -19.83 8.60 -18.16
CA THR A 338 -20.37 9.92 -17.82
C THR A 338 -21.80 10.07 -18.34
N TYR A 339 -22.55 11.04 -17.81
CA TYR A 339 -23.85 11.40 -18.41
C TYR A 339 -23.74 11.75 -19.90
N GLY A 340 -22.58 12.25 -20.34
CA GLY A 340 -22.28 12.48 -21.76
C GLY A 340 -22.23 11.20 -22.55
N ASP A 341 -21.49 10.21 -22.05
CA ASP A 341 -21.28 8.93 -22.72
C ASP A 341 -22.59 8.14 -22.87
N VAL A 342 -23.52 8.30 -21.93
CA VAL A 342 -24.85 7.66 -22.01
C VAL A 342 -25.76 8.33 -23.06
N LEU A 343 -25.63 9.64 -23.26
CA LEU A 343 -26.50 10.41 -24.16
C LEU A 343 -25.97 10.50 -25.60
N GLU A 344 -24.65 10.39 -25.78
CA GLU A 344 -23.96 10.51 -27.07
C GLU A 344 -24.50 9.53 -28.14
N PRO A 345 -24.78 8.24 -27.85
CA PRO A 345 -25.29 7.30 -28.84
C PRO A 345 -26.69 7.66 -29.39
N PHE A 346 -27.42 8.53 -28.70
CA PHE A 346 -28.76 8.98 -29.05
C PHE A 346 -28.77 10.38 -29.69
N ASP A 347 -27.60 10.94 -30.04
CA ASP A 347 -27.42 12.30 -30.54
C ASP A 347 -27.96 13.40 -29.60
N ILE A 348 -28.06 13.10 -28.30
CA ILE A 348 -28.51 14.06 -27.29
C ILE A 348 -27.29 14.75 -26.66
N LYS A 349 -27.23 16.07 -26.75
CA LYS A 349 -26.19 16.84 -26.06
C LYS A 349 -26.39 16.78 -24.55
N ALA A 350 -25.37 16.36 -23.81
CA ALA A 350 -25.38 16.39 -22.36
C ALA A 350 -25.30 17.82 -21.84
N ASN A 351 -26.44 18.31 -21.36
CA ASN A 351 -26.60 19.57 -20.64
C ASN A 351 -27.53 19.34 -19.45
N SER A 352 -27.63 20.30 -18.53
CA SER A 352 -28.44 20.13 -17.33
C SER A 352 -29.92 19.83 -17.63
N PHE A 353 -30.46 20.36 -18.73
CA PHE A 353 -31.86 20.12 -19.13
C PHE A 353 -32.08 18.70 -19.65
N SER A 354 -31.19 18.18 -20.51
CA SER A 354 -31.30 16.80 -21.02
C SER A 354 -31.02 15.75 -19.94
N VAL A 355 -30.05 16.01 -19.05
CA VAL A 355 -29.75 15.12 -17.92
C VAL A 355 -30.93 15.06 -16.96
N MET A 356 -31.45 16.20 -16.51
CA MET A 356 -32.54 16.24 -15.53
C MET A 356 -33.90 15.86 -16.14
N GLY A 357 -34.16 16.25 -17.39
CA GLY A 357 -35.45 16.07 -18.05
C GLY A 357 -35.64 14.73 -18.76
N GLN A 358 -34.56 14.03 -19.15
CA GLN A 358 -34.66 12.81 -19.95
C GLN A 358 -33.94 11.62 -19.31
N LEU A 359 -32.69 11.77 -18.88
CA LEU A 359 -31.89 10.64 -18.40
C LEU A 359 -32.14 10.29 -16.92
N VAL A 360 -32.24 11.28 -16.03
CA VAL A 360 -32.47 11.05 -14.60
C VAL A 360 -33.75 10.24 -14.31
N PRO A 361 -34.91 10.49 -14.98
CA PRO A 361 -36.09 9.65 -14.81
C PRO A 361 -35.84 8.17 -15.13
N ILE A 362 -35.08 7.89 -16.19
CA ILE A 362 -34.72 6.53 -16.62
C ILE A 362 -33.78 5.89 -15.60
N LEU A 363 -32.72 6.58 -15.18
CA LEU A 363 -31.80 6.06 -14.15
C LEU A 363 -32.52 5.76 -12.84
N ASN A 364 -33.46 6.61 -12.42
CA ASN A 364 -34.28 6.36 -11.24
C ASN A 364 -35.21 5.15 -11.41
N GLN A 365 -35.73 4.93 -12.62
CA GLN A 365 -36.51 3.73 -12.94
C GLN A 365 -35.65 2.46 -12.86
N ILE A 366 -34.43 2.49 -13.40
CA ILE A 366 -33.48 1.36 -13.32
C ILE A 366 -33.15 1.04 -11.86
N THR A 367 -32.85 2.06 -11.05
CA THR A 367 -32.59 1.88 -9.62
C THR A 367 -33.76 1.15 -8.91
N ARG A 368 -35.01 1.56 -9.19
CA ARG A 368 -36.19 0.88 -8.61
C ARG A 368 -36.29 -0.58 -9.04
N GLN A 369 -36.01 -0.90 -10.30
CA GLN A 369 -36.07 -2.26 -10.80
C GLN A 369 -34.95 -3.13 -10.23
N ASN A 370 -33.70 -2.64 -10.17
CA ASN A 370 -32.61 -3.37 -9.53
C ASN A 370 -32.94 -3.70 -8.06
N LEU A 371 -33.48 -2.72 -7.31
CA LEU A 371 -33.93 -2.96 -5.93
C LEU A 371 -35.02 -4.03 -5.82
N GLN A 372 -36.01 -4.02 -6.71
CA GLN A 372 -37.08 -5.03 -6.74
C GLN A 372 -36.53 -6.44 -7.03
N ARG A 373 -35.56 -6.54 -7.93
CA ARG A 373 -34.89 -7.79 -8.31
C ARG A 373 -33.80 -8.22 -7.33
N LYS A 374 -33.49 -7.39 -6.32
CA LYS A 374 -32.34 -7.55 -5.40
C LYS A 374 -30.99 -7.60 -6.13
N GLU A 375 -30.89 -6.88 -7.23
CA GLU A 375 -29.66 -6.69 -8.00
C GLU A 375 -28.89 -5.46 -7.50
N PRO A 376 -27.56 -5.40 -7.74
CA PRO A 376 -26.78 -4.18 -7.56
C PRO A 376 -27.27 -3.03 -8.45
N LEU A 377 -27.03 -1.80 -8.01
CA LEU A 377 -27.56 -0.61 -8.67
C LEU A 377 -26.70 -0.22 -9.88
N LEU A 378 -27.11 -0.64 -11.08
CA LEU A 378 -26.47 -0.27 -12.36
C LEU A 378 -26.22 1.24 -12.51
N PRO A 379 -27.12 2.15 -12.06
CA PRO A 379 -26.89 3.59 -12.17
C PRO A 379 -25.65 4.11 -11.41
N SER A 380 -25.04 3.28 -10.55
CA SER A 380 -23.72 3.56 -9.96
C SER A 380 -22.61 3.70 -11.01
N LEU A 381 -22.80 3.18 -12.23
CA LEU A 381 -21.84 3.32 -13.33
C LEU A 381 -21.90 4.68 -14.03
N VAL A 382 -22.90 5.52 -13.75
CA VAL A 382 -23.08 6.82 -14.42
C VAL A 382 -22.68 7.95 -13.49
N VAL A 383 -21.68 8.74 -13.89
CA VAL A 383 -21.13 9.83 -13.07
C VAL A 383 -21.08 11.18 -13.79
N ALA A 384 -21.04 12.26 -13.01
CA ALA A 384 -20.72 13.57 -13.57
C ALA A 384 -19.24 13.65 -13.94
N LYS A 385 -18.95 14.11 -15.18
CA LYS A 385 -17.57 14.22 -15.71
C LYS A 385 -16.63 15.03 -14.81
N THR A 386 -17.15 16.08 -14.17
CA THR A 386 -16.36 17.00 -13.35
C THR A 386 -16.06 16.47 -11.94
N THR A 387 -16.99 15.72 -11.33
CA THR A 387 -16.88 15.31 -9.93
C THR A 387 -16.53 13.83 -9.77
N GLY A 388 -16.84 13.01 -10.77
CA GLY A 388 -16.76 11.55 -10.71
C GLY A 388 -17.76 10.94 -9.71
N ILE A 389 -18.84 11.66 -9.41
CA ILE A 389 -19.89 11.24 -8.46
C ILE A 389 -21.19 10.98 -9.25
N ALA A 390 -21.97 9.99 -8.82
CA ALA A 390 -23.32 9.75 -9.35
C ALA A 390 -24.31 10.85 -8.90
N GLY A 391 -25.48 10.88 -9.53
CA GLY A 391 -26.55 11.83 -9.19
C GLY A 391 -27.18 11.53 -7.84
N ASP A 392 -27.78 12.54 -7.20
CA ASP A 392 -28.37 12.38 -5.86
C ASP A 392 -29.46 11.31 -5.78
N GLY A 393 -30.19 11.06 -6.87
CA GLY A 393 -31.18 9.98 -6.96
C GLY A 393 -30.61 8.59 -6.69
N PHE A 394 -29.33 8.33 -7.02
CA PHE A 394 -28.66 7.08 -6.68
C PHE A 394 -28.49 6.91 -5.16
N TYR A 395 -28.11 7.99 -4.47
CA TYR A 395 -27.81 7.94 -3.03
C TYR A 395 -29.06 7.86 -2.15
N GLN A 396 -30.21 8.35 -2.63
CA GLN A 396 -31.48 8.30 -1.90
C GLN A 396 -31.87 6.87 -1.47
N HIS A 397 -31.39 5.85 -2.20
CA HIS A 397 -31.69 4.45 -1.93
C HIS A 397 -30.65 3.74 -1.04
N LEU A 398 -29.53 4.39 -0.73
CA LEU A 398 -28.42 3.82 0.06
C LEU A 398 -28.45 4.20 1.55
N GLY A 399 -29.45 4.97 2.00
CA GLY A 399 -29.71 5.27 3.41
C GLY A 399 -30.11 6.72 3.68
N SER A 400 -30.51 6.99 4.92
CA SER A 400 -30.99 8.30 5.37
C SER A 400 -29.83 9.16 5.91
N GLY A 401 -29.39 10.16 5.16
CA GLY A 401 -28.50 11.21 5.68
C GLY A 401 -27.84 12.07 4.61
N PRO A 402 -27.41 13.31 4.92
CA PRO A 402 -26.59 14.08 4.02
C PRO A 402 -25.21 13.41 3.91
N PHE A 403 -24.95 12.80 2.76
CA PHE A 403 -23.64 12.22 2.47
C PHE A 403 -22.63 13.33 2.16
N THR A 404 -21.49 13.32 2.85
CA THR A 404 -20.34 14.14 2.40
C THR A 404 -19.87 13.67 1.03
N ASP A 405 -19.16 14.51 0.26
CA ASP A 405 -18.58 14.07 -1.03
C ASP A 405 -17.69 12.84 -0.90
N LYS A 406 -17.03 12.69 0.26
CA LYS A 406 -16.23 11.51 0.60
C LYS A 406 -17.11 10.27 0.81
N ASP A 407 -18.26 10.42 1.48
CA ASP A 407 -19.23 9.34 1.65
C ASP A 407 -19.87 8.94 0.32
N LYS A 408 -20.24 9.93 -0.51
CA LYS A 408 -20.79 9.71 -1.84
C LYS A 408 -19.82 8.90 -2.71
N LYS A 409 -18.54 9.29 -2.73
CA LYS A 409 -17.50 8.54 -3.47
C LYS A 409 -17.26 7.14 -2.91
N ARG A 410 -17.34 6.95 -1.59
CA ARG A 410 -17.19 5.63 -0.94
C ARG A 410 -18.36 4.71 -1.29
N LEU A 411 -19.59 5.17 -1.09
CA LEU A 411 -20.81 4.41 -1.36
C LEU A 411 -20.93 4.04 -2.84
N LEU A 412 -20.58 4.99 -3.72
CA LEU A 412 -20.54 4.76 -5.16
C LEU A 412 -19.60 3.61 -5.52
N LYS A 413 -18.36 3.63 -5.02
CA LYS A 413 -17.38 2.58 -5.30
C LYS A 413 -17.78 1.21 -4.75
N LEU A 414 -18.43 1.17 -3.58
CA LEU A 414 -18.95 -0.08 -3.03
C LEU A 414 -20.03 -0.67 -3.93
N GLU A 415 -20.92 0.16 -4.46
CA GLU A 415 -21.98 -0.30 -5.34
C GLU A 415 -21.46 -0.69 -6.72
N GLN A 416 -20.50 0.06 -7.28
CA GLN A 416 -19.83 -0.28 -8.54
C GLN A 416 -19.13 -1.64 -8.45
N ALA A 417 -18.48 -1.95 -7.31
CA ALA A 417 -17.87 -3.25 -7.11
C ALA A 417 -18.92 -4.38 -7.16
N LYS A 418 -20.06 -4.21 -6.50
CA LYS A 418 -21.17 -5.17 -6.59
C LYS A 418 -21.66 -5.32 -8.03
N VAL A 419 -21.83 -4.22 -8.77
CA VAL A 419 -22.26 -4.25 -10.17
C VAL A 419 -21.25 -5.01 -11.03
N PHE A 420 -19.95 -4.81 -10.86
CA PHE A 420 -18.94 -5.47 -11.69
C PHE A 420 -18.74 -6.96 -11.36
N ASP A 421 -19.12 -7.39 -10.16
CA ASP A 421 -18.99 -8.77 -9.71
C ASP A 421 -20.31 -9.55 -9.83
N PHE A 422 -21.39 -8.88 -10.28
CA PHE A 422 -22.70 -9.49 -10.52
C PHE A 422 -22.77 -10.10 -11.91
N ASP A 423 -23.37 -11.29 -12.00
CA ASP A 423 -23.57 -11.98 -13.26
C ASP A 423 -24.81 -11.43 -13.99
N TRP A 424 -24.57 -10.52 -14.94
CA TRP A 424 -25.61 -9.90 -15.76
C TRP A 424 -26.09 -10.76 -16.92
N SER A 425 -25.59 -11.99 -17.08
CA SER A 425 -26.01 -12.88 -18.17
C SER A 425 -27.46 -13.41 -18.03
N SER A 426 -28.06 -13.21 -16.84
CA SER A 426 -29.37 -13.73 -16.46
C SER A 426 -30.47 -12.67 -16.27
N SER A 427 -30.20 -11.38 -16.57
CA SER A 427 -31.02 -10.21 -16.17
C SER A 427 -31.84 -9.53 -17.28
#